data_AF-A0A7C6YQ66-F1
#
_entry.id   AF-A0A7C6YQ66-F1
#
_cell.length_a   1.000
_cell.length_b   1.000
_cell.length_c   1.000
_cell.angle_alpha   90.00
_cell.angle_beta   90.00
_cell.angle_gamma   90.00
#
_symmetry.space_group_name_H-M   'P 1'
#
loop_
_entity.id
_entity.type
_entity.pdbx_description
1 polymer ?
#
loop_
_entity_poly.entity_id
_entity_poly.type
_entity_poly.pdbx_seq_one_letter_code
_entity_poly.pdbx_strand_id
1 'polypeptide(L)'
;MSISPKKYTLMVAILTSFLTPFVATSINIALPSIGEEFTANAIVLGWIPTIYLLSLAVCLVPIGRIADIYGRKRFFTYGIILFTLSSLLATLSFSVNMLIFFRILQGLSCAMIFG
;
A
#
# COMPACT_ATOMS: atom_id res chain seq x y z
N MET A 1 9.63 -33.48 7.08
CA MET A 1 10.29 -32.15 6.99
C MET A 1 9.42 -31.15 7.76
N SER A 2 9.60 -31.06 9.09
CA SER A 2 8.82 -30.14 9.92
C SER A 2 9.34 -28.73 9.70
N ILE A 3 8.68 -28.00 8.80
CA ILE A 3 9.04 -26.63 8.47
C ILE A 3 8.82 -25.77 9.71
N SER A 4 9.88 -25.12 10.19
CA SER A 4 9.81 -24.32 11.41
C SER A 4 8.97 -23.05 11.19
N PRO A 5 8.19 -22.59 12.19
CA PRO A 5 7.36 -21.38 12.10
C PRO A 5 8.17 -20.11 11.74
N LYS A 6 9.49 -20.12 11.97
CA LYS A 6 10.42 -19.06 11.56
C LYS A 6 10.54 -18.94 10.04
N LYS A 7 10.52 -20.05 9.30
CA LYS A 7 10.64 -20.05 7.83
C LYS A 7 9.43 -19.37 7.17
N TYR A 8 8.22 -19.66 7.66
CA TYR A 8 6.99 -19.02 7.17
C TYR A 8 6.98 -17.52 7.43
N THR A 9 7.39 -17.10 8.63
CA THR A 9 7.46 -15.66 8.98
C THR A 9 8.42 -14.93 8.05
N LEU A 10 9.59 -15.52 7.77
CA LEU A 10 10.58 -14.96 6.85
C LEU A 10 10.03 -14.86 5.42
N MET A 11 9.38 -15.91 4.92
CA MET A 11 8.77 -15.91 3.58
C MET A 11 7.71 -14.82 3.45
N VAL A 12 6.82 -14.68 4.44
CA VAL A 12 5.78 -13.64 4.44
C VAL A 12 6.42 -12.24 4.47
N ALA A 13 7.45 -12.03 5.29
CA ALA A 13 8.16 -10.75 5.33
C ALA A 13 8.80 -10.38 3.98
N ILE A 14 9.50 -11.33 3.35
CA ILE A 14 10.15 -11.12 2.04
C ILE A 14 9.11 -10.80 0.96
N LEU A 15 8.04 -11.59 0.88
CA LEU A 15 6.98 -11.38 -0.11
C LEU A 15 6.31 -10.01 0.09
N THR A 16 6.02 -9.63 1.33
CA THR A 16 5.40 -8.34 1.64
C THR A 16 6.32 -7.17 1.27
N SER A 17 7.61 -7.27 1.60
CA SER A 17 8.62 -6.26 1.24
C SER A 17 8.83 -6.11 -0.26
N PHE A 18 8.54 -7.16 -1.05
CA PHE A 18 8.57 -7.09 -2.51
C PHE A 18 7.27 -6.53 -3.09
N LEU A 19 6.12 -7.03 -2.64
CA LEU A 19 4.81 -6.69 -3.21
C LEU A 19 4.44 -5.22 -3.04
N THR A 20 4.76 -4.63 -1.89
CA THR A 20 4.42 -3.23 -1.59
C THR A 20 5.08 -2.22 -2.56
N PRO A 21 6.41 -2.21 -2.80
CA PRO A 21 7.00 -1.35 -3.82
C PRO A 21 6.63 -1.78 -5.24
N PHE A 22 6.46 -3.08 -5.50
CA PHE A 22 6.03 -3.57 -6.82
C PHE A 22 4.68 -2.99 -7.26
N VAL A 23 3.68 -2.95 -6.36
CA VAL A 23 2.38 -2.33 -6.65
C VAL A 23 2.50 -0.82 -6.81
N ALA A 24 3.38 -0.17 -6.05
CA ALA A 24 3.62 1.26 -6.20
C ALA A 24 4.22 1.60 -7.57
N THR A 25 5.17 0.80 -8.06
CA THR A 25 5.81 1.00 -9.36
C THR A 25 4.91 0.58 -10.53
N SER A 26 4.12 -0.48 -10.40
CA SER A 26 3.20 -0.93 -11.46
C SER A 26 2.18 0.15 -11.84
N ILE A 27 1.68 0.92 -10.87
CA ILE A 27 0.76 2.02 -11.18
C ILE A 27 1.44 3.13 -11.97
N ASN A 28 2.72 3.44 -11.71
CA ASN A 28 3.43 4.45 -12.50
C ASN A 28 3.52 4.05 -13.98
N ILE A 29 3.68 2.75 -14.25
CA ILE A 29 3.65 2.21 -15.62
C ILE A 29 2.23 2.27 -16.21
N ALA A 30 1.21 2.05 -15.39
CA ALA A 30 -0.20 2.08 -15.81
C ALA A 30 -0.80 3.50 -15.92
N LEU A 31 -0.11 4.55 -15.44
CA LEU A 31 -0.64 5.92 -15.41
C LEU A 31 -1.18 6.40 -16.77
N PRO A 32 -0.51 6.19 -17.92
CA PRO A 32 -1.06 6.59 -19.22
C PRO A 32 -2.40 5.92 -19.52
N SER A 33 -2.50 4.60 -19.29
CA SER A 33 -3.73 3.83 -19.50
C SER A 33 -4.86 4.26 -18.55
N ILE A 34 -4.55 4.54 -17.29
CA ILE A 34 -5.51 5.08 -16.31
C ILE A 34 -6.02 6.46 -16.77
N GLY A 35 -5.14 7.28 -17.35
CA GLY A 35 -5.47 8.59 -17.89
C GLY A 35 -6.46 8.52 -19.05
N GLU A 36 -6.23 7.59 -19.97
CA GLU A 36 -7.13 7.33 -21.10
C GLU A 36 -8.49 6.79 -20.63
N GLU A 37 -8.51 5.79 -19.74
CA GLU A 37 -9.73 5.15 -19.25
C GLU A 37 -10.66 6.12 -18.51
N PHE A 38 -10.10 6.96 -17.63
CA PHE A 38 -10.89 7.90 -16.85
C PHE A 38 -10.94 9.31 -17.43
N THR A 39 -10.37 9.53 -18.61
CA THR A 39 -10.26 10.87 -19.24
C THR A 39 -9.70 11.93 -18.27
N ALA A 40 -8.69 11.53 -17.48
CA ALA A 40 -8.15 12.35 -16.40
C ALA A 40 -7.08 13.32 -16.91
N ASN A 41 -7.04 14.54 -16.37
CA ASN A 41 -5.98 15.49 -16.71
C ASN A 41 -4.65 15.12 -16.01
N ALA A 42 -3.55 15.66 -16.52
CA ALA A 42 -2.21 15.38 -16.00
C ALA A 42 -2.04 15.74 -14.51
N ILE A 43 -2.74 16.79 -14.04
CA ILE A 43 -2.69 17.22 -12.63
C ILE A 43 -3.27 16.13 -11.73
N VAL A 44 -4.47 15.63 -12.04
CA VAL A 44 -5.13 14.60 -11.24
C VAL A 44 -4.39 13.27 -11.35
N LEU A 45 -3.86 12.91 -12.52
CA LEU A 45 -3.01 11.72 -12.69
C LEU A 45 -1.76 11.76 -11.81
N GLY A 46 -1.10 12.91 -11.70
CA GLY A 46 0.06 13.11 -10.83
C GLY A 46 -0.25 12.89 -9.35
N TRP A 47 -1.50 13.13 -8.92
CA TRP A 47 -1.93 12.90 -7.54
C TRP A 47 -2.04 11.42 -7.17
N ILE A 48 -2.23 10.51 -8.13
CA ILE A 48 -2.38 9.07 -7.87
C ILE A 48 -1.13 8.48 -7.16
N PRO A 49 0.11 8.62 -7.67
CA PRO A 49 1.29 8.16 -6.95
C PRO A 49 1.65 9.08 -5.78
N THR A 50 1.42 10.39 -5.92
CA THR A 50 1.79 11.39 -4.90
C THR A 50 1.04 11.18 -3.59
N ILE A 51 -0.27 10.93 -3.65
CA ILE A 51 -1.07 10.77 -2.44
C ILE A 51 -0.73 9.50 -1.66
N TYR A 52 -0.32 8.43 -2.36
CA TYR A 52 0.18 7.21 -1.74
C TYR A 52 1.46 7.49 -0.94
N LEU A 53 2.44 8.19 -1.55
CA LEU A 53 3.69 8.56 -0.90
C LEU A 53 3.46 9.55 0.24
N LEU A 54 2.58 10.54 0.05
CA LEU A 54 2.22 11.51 1.08
C LEU A 54 1.60 10.82 2.29
N SER A 55 0.62 9.95 2.06
CA SER A 55 -0.02 9.19 3.14
C SER A 55 0.98 8.28 3.86
N LEU A 56 1.86 7.61 3.13
CA LEU A 56 2.94 6.82 3.72
C LEU A 56 3.83 7.71 4.60
N ALA A 57 4.33 8.82 4.07
CA ALA A 57 5.25 9.72 4.78
C ALA A 57 4.65 10.28 6.08
N VAL A 58 3.39 10.73 6.03
CA VAL A 58 2.69 11.31 7.19
C VAL A 58 2.38 10.23 8.24
N CYS A 59 2.01 9.03 7.82
CA CYS A 59 1.61 7.97 8.74
C CYS A 59 2.79 7.14 9.27
N LEU A 60 3.95 7.13 8.60
CA LEU A 60 5.08 6.25 8.94
C LEU A 60 5.55 6.43 10.39
N VAL A 61 5.86 7.67 10.79
CA VAL A 61 6.40 7.94 12.13
C VAL A 61 5.36 7.69 13.23
N PRO A 62 4.11 8.21 13.13
CA PRO A 62 3.08 7.93 14.13
C PRO A 62 2.77 6.44 14.26
N ILE A 63 2.60 5.73 13.15
CA ILE A 63 2.23 4.31 13.18
C ILE A 63 3.39 3.46 13.68
N GLY A 64 4.63 3.75 13.28
CA GLY A 64 5.79 3.05 13.82
C GLY A 64 5.88 3.17 15.33
N ARG A 65 5.64 4.38 15.86
CA ARG A 65 5.60 4.60 17.31
C ARG A 65 4.47 3.83 17.99
N ILE A 66 3.27 3.80 17.41
CA ILE A 66 2.14 3.04 17.94
C ILE A 66 2.44 1.53 17.87
N ALA A 67 3.05 1.05 16.79
CA ALA A 67 3.44 -0.35 16.60
C ALA A 67 4.49 -0.80 17.63
N ASP A 68 5.44 0.08 17.98
CA ASP A 68 6.41 -0.19 19.05
C ASP A 68 5.74 -0.36 20.41
N ILE A 69 4.69 0.41 20.71
CA ILE A 69 3.98 0.37 21.99
C ILE A 69 3.01 -0.82 22.06
N TYR A 70 2.22 -1.06 21.01
CA TYR A 70 1.13 -2.04 21.01
C TYR A 70 1.49 -3.38 20.34
N GLY A 71 2.69 -3.46 19.75
CA GLY A 71 3.29 -4.69 19.20
C GLY A 71 3.39 -4.71 17.67
N ARG A 72 4.64 -4.74 17.16
CA ARG A 72 4.96 -4.72 15.72
C ARG A 72 4.30 -5.84 14.91
N LYS A 73 4.22 -7.07 15.45
CA LYS A 73 3.61 -8.21 14.75
C LYS A 73 2.14 -7.94 14.38
N ARG A 74 1.39 -7.28 15.26
CA ARG A 74 -0.04 -6.98 15.05
C ARG A 74 -0.19 -5.96 13.92
N PHE A 75 0.57 -4.87 13.98
CA PHE A 75 0.56 -3.82 12.96
C PHE A 75 1.03 -4.31 11.60
N PHE A 76 2.08 -5.13 11.56
CA PHE A 76 2.52 -5.79 10.33
C PHE A 76 1.41 -6.64 9.70
N THR A 77 0.70 -7.43 10.52
CA THR A 77 -0.38 -8.31 10.04
C THR A 77 -1.60 -7.50 9.57
N TYR A 78 -2.01 -6.49 10.33
CA TYR A 78 -3.10 -5.59 9.93
C TYR A 78 -2.75 -4.78 8.69
N GLY A 79 -1.49 -4.35 8.56
CA GLY A 79 -0.97 -3.66 7.39
C GLY A 79 -1.08 -4.52 6.14
N ILE A 80 -0.72 -5.80 6.20
CA ILE A 80 -0.92 -6.74 5.08
C ILE A 80 -2.40 -6.84 4.70
N ILE A 81 -3.28 -7.07 5.68
CA ILE A 81 -4.73 -7.20 5.42
C ILE A 81 -5.28 -5.93 4.77
N LEU A 82 -4.95 -4.76 5.32
CA LEU A 82 -5.41 -3.49 4.80
C LEU A 82 -4.82 -3.19 3.42
N PHE A 83 -3.57 -3.56 3.17
CA PHE A 83 -2.91 -3.41 1.88
C PHE A 83 -3.60 -4.27 0.81
N THR A 84 -3.93 -5.53 1.13
CA THR A 84 -4.66 -6.42 0.23
C THR A 84 -6.06 -5.88 -0.08
N LEU A 85 -6.81 -5.46 0.95
CA LEU A 85 -8.16 -4.92 0.76
C LEU A 85 -8.15 -3.62 -0.04
N SER A 86 -7.27 -2.68 0.30
CA SER A 86 -7.15 -1.41 -0.42
C SER A 86 -6.61 -1.59 -1.85
N SER A 87 -5.83 -2.63 -2.13
CA SER A 87 -5.44 -3.00 -3.50
C SER A 87 -6.62 -3.52 -4.30
N LEU A 88 -7.42 -4.43 -3.73
CA LEU A 88 -8.63 -4.94 -4.37
C LEU A 88 -9.64 -3.81 -4.67
N LEU A 89 -9.85 -2.93 -3.70
CA LEU A 89 -10.74 -1.77 -3.85
C LEU A 89 -10.23 -0.79 -4.91
N ALA A 90 -8.91 -0.57 -4.99
CA ALA A 90 -8.32 0.25 -6.05
C ALA A 90 -8.53 -0.34 -7.44
N THR A 91 -8.47 -1.67 -7.60
CA THR A 91 -8.78 -2.32 -8.88
C THR A 91 -10.26 -2.19 -9.27
N LEU A 92 -11.16 -2.08 -8.29
CA LEU A 92 -12.60 -1.91 -8.49
C LEU A 92 -13.04 -0.44 -8.56
N SER A 93 -12.10 0.51 -8.70
CA SER A 93 -12.46 1.93 -8.71
C SER A 93 -13.18 2.32 -10.00
N PHE A 94 -14.33 2.98 -9.89
CA PHE A 94 -15.10 3.50 -11.03
C PHE A 94 -14.80 4.98 -11.36
N SER A 95 -13.89 5.61 -10.63
CA SER A 95 -13.45 6.99 -10.90
C SER A 95 -12.05 7.25 -10.35
N VAL A 96 -11.37 8.26 -10.90
CA VAL A 96 -10.01 8.63 -10.44
C VAL A 96 -10.00 9.11 -9.00
N ASN A 97 -11.05 9.83 -8.57
CA ASN A 97 -11.14 10.30 -7.18
C ASN A 97 -11.27 9.12 -6.20
N MET A 98 -12.03 8.09 -6.58
CA MET A 98 -12.14 6.85 -5.81
C MET A 98 -10.81 6.11 -5.76
N LEU A 99 -10.09 6.03 -6.88
CA LEU A 99 -8.74 5.48 -6.93
C LEU A 99 -7.79 6.23 -5.99
N ILE A 100 -7.74 7.57 -6.07
CA ILE A 100 -6.95 8.45 -5.19
C ILE A 100 -7.26 8.19 -3.71
N PHE A 101 -8.54 8.04 -3.35
CA PHE A 101 -8.93 7.72 -1.98
C PHE A 101 -8.37 6.37 -1.53
N PHE A 102 -8.47 5.33 -2.35
CA PHE A 102 -7.88 4.03 -2.02
C PHE A 102 -6.35 4.05 -1.99
N ARG A 103 -5.70 4.94 -2.74
CA ARG A 103 -4.25 5.16 -2.64
C ARG A 103 -3.82 5.70 -1.28
N ILE A 104 -4.65 6.52 -0.62
CA ILE A 104 -4.41 6.95 0.77
C ILE A 104 -4.41 5.71 1.69
N LEU A 105 -5.42 4.84 1.56
CA LEU A 105 -5.48 3.62 2.37
C LEU A 105 -4.29 2.68 2.11
N GLN A 106 -3.81 2.58 0.87
CA GLN A 106 -2.60 1.80 0.56
C GLN A 106 -1.35 2.43 1.20
N GLY A 107 -1.20 3.75 1.19
CA GLY A 107 -0.09 4.44 1.83
C GLY A 107 -0.08 4.23 3.35
N LEU A 108 -1.25 4.35 3.99
CA LEU A 108 -1.47 4.02 5.40
C LEU A 108 -1.09 2.56 5.70
N SER A 109 -1.54 1.62 4.88
CA SER A 109 -1.21 0.19 5.04
C SER A 109 0.29 -0.05 4.95
N CYS A 110 0.96 0.65 4.03
CA CYS A 110 2.40 0.57 3.83
C CYS A 110 3.16 1.11 5.07
N ALA A 111 2.66 2.19 5.68
CA ALA A 111 3.19 2.69 6.95
C ALA A 111 3.03 1.67 8.09
N MET A 112 1.97 0.87 8.11
CA MET A 112 1.80 -0.21 9.10
C MET A 112 2.74 -1.40 8.88
N ILE A 113 3.15 -1.64 7.63
CA ILE A 113 4.07 -2.72 7.26
C ILE A 113 5.53 -2.34 7.58
N PHE A 114 5.91 -1.09 7.30
CA PHE A 114 7.30 -0.62 7.39
C PHE A 114 7.62 0.31 8.56
N GLY A 115 6.61 0.77 9.29
CA GLY A 115 6.75 1.58 10.49
C GLY A 115 7.36 0.84 11.67
#